data_AF-A0AAD7JNU7-F1
#
_entry.id   AF-A0AAD7JNU7-F1
#
_cell.length_a   1.000
_cell.length_b   1.000
_cell.length_c   1.000
_cell.angle_alpha   90.00
_cell.angle_beta   90.00
_cell.angle_gamma   90.00
#
_symmetry.space_group_name_H-M   'P 1'
#
loop_
_entity.id
_entity.type
_entity.pdbx_description
1 polymer ?
#
loop_
_entity_poly.entity_id
_entity_poly.type
_entity_poly.pdbx_seq_one_letter_code
_entity_poly.pdbx_strand_id
1 'polypeptide(L)'
;KVIKSMRDKPTQKSTMSNLHCIRCSIAEVFEYQPTDSAIWTSLRSRNLTRLSRNFLWKCLHDIYCIGFFWEHMLNLENLGQCPTCKVPESLEHIMLECNAAGQHQIWQLTERFWRLRYPSWPKLNWGLLL
;
A
#
# COMPACT_ATOMS: atom_id res chain seq x y z
N LYS A 1 34.32 14.89 15.35
CA LYS A 1 32.97 14.74 14.78
C LYS A 1 32.91 13.39 14.08
N VAL A 2 32.33 12.38 14.73
CA VAL A 2 32.30 11.01 14.20
C VAL A 2 31.31 10.95 13.04
N ILE A 3 31.83 10.72 11.83
CA ILE A 3 31.02 10.41 10.67
C ILE A 3 30.38 9.05 10.97
N LYS A 4 29.09 9.05 11.33
CA LYS A 4 28.28 7.83 11.35
C LYS A 4 28.41 7.23 9.95
N SER A 5 29.07 6.07 9.85
CA SER A 5 29.04 5.29 8.62
C SER A 5 27.57 5.13 8.24
N MET A 6 27.27 5.41 6.98
CA MET A 6 25.99 5.07 6.40
C MET A 6 25.88 3.55 6.49
N ARG A 7 25.26 3.04 7.57
CA ARG A 7 24.72 1.69 7.56
C ARG A 7 23.86 1.63 6.31
N ASP A 8 24.17 0.70 5.41
CA ASP A 8 23.28 0.37 4.31
C ASP A 8 21.89 0.19 4.90
N LYS A 9 21.01 1.15 4.59
CA LYS A 9 19.64 1.09 5.08
C LYS A 9 19.02 -0.15 4.42
N PRO A 10 18.38 -1.06 5.17
CA PRO A 10 17.67 -2.19 4.56
C PRO A 10 16.45 -1.64 3.81
N THR A 11 16.64 -1.14 2.59
CA THR A 11 15.62 -0.41 1.82
C THR A 11 15.32 -1.05 0.47
N GLN A 12 15.52 -2.36 0.31
CA GLN A 12 15.45 -2.95 -1.04
C GLN A 12 14.57 -4.17 -1.23
N LYS A 13 14.02 -4.80 -0.18
CA LYS A 13 13.13 -5.97 -0.37
C LYS A 13 11.67 -5.58 -0.55
N SER A 14 11.10 -4.79 0.38
CA SER A 14 9.68 -4.41 0.35
C SER A 14 9.34 -3.57 -0.88
N THR A 15 10.14 -2.55 -1.19
CA THR A 15 9.93 -1.70 -2.38
C THR A 15 9.99 -2.48 -3.68
N MET A 16 10.96 -3.39 -3.84
CA MET A 16 11.04 -4.24 -5.03
C MET A 16 9.88 -5.23 -5.09
N SER A 17 9.45 -5.78 -3.95
CA SER A 17 8.28 -6.64 -3.86
C SER A 17 7.01 -5.89 -4.28
N ASN A 18 6.79 -4.68 -3.76
CA ASN A 18 5.64 -3.85 -4.11
C ASN A 18 5.67 -3.45 -5.59
N LEU A 19 6.82 -3.03 -6.13
CA LEU A 19 6.97 -2.76 -7.56
C LEU A 19 6.64 -4.00 -8.42
N HIS A 20 7.09 -5.18 -8.00
CA HIS A 20 6.76 -6.44 -8.68
C HIS A 20 5.25 -6.74 -8.61
N CYS A 21 4.63 -6.61 -7.43
CA CYS A 21 3.19 -6.80 -7.25
C CYS A 21 2.39 -5.85 -8.15
N ILE A 22 2.75 -4.56 -8.22
CA ILE A 22 2.10 -3.58 -9.10
C ILE A 22 2.18 -4.03 -10.56
N ARG A 23 3.38 -4.43 -11.01
CA ARG A 23 3.59 -4.88 -12.39
C ARG A 23 2.76 -6.10 -12.75
N CYS A 24 2.73 -7.12 -11.89
CA CYS A 24 1.94 -8.33 -12.11
C CYS A 24 0.44 -8.00 -12.13
N SER A 25 -0.01 -7.18 -11.19
CA SER A 25 -1.43 -6.84 -11.06
C SER A 25 -1.94 -6.00 -12.23
N ILE A 26 -1.14 -5.05 -12.73
CA ILE A 26 -1.51 -4.26 -13.92
C ILE A 26 -1.48 -5.15 -15.17
N ALA A 27 -0.53 -6.08 -15.29
CA ALA A 27 -0.49 -7.01 -16.41
C ALA A 27 -1.72 -7.93 -16.44
N GLU A 28 -2.21 -8.37 -15.28
CA GLU A 28 -3.43 -9.18 -15.18
C GLU A 28 -4.69 -8.43 -15.60
N VAL A 29 -4.78 -7.12 -15.33
CA VAL A 29 -6.01 -6.33 -15.59
C VAL A 29 -6.00 -5.61 -16.94
N PHE A 30 -4.84 -5.12 -17.38
CA PHE A 30 -4.70 -4.22 -18.53
C PHE A 30 -3.83 -4.78 -19.66
N GLU A 31 -3.37 -6.04 -19.56
CA GLU A 31 -2.50 -6.71 -20.54
C GLU A 31 -1.22 -5.91 -20.89
N TYR A 32 -0.79 -5.06 -19.94
CA TYR A 32 0.37 -4.19 -20.07
C TYR A 32 1.20 -4.26 -18.79
N GLN A 33 2.53 -4.26 -18.91
CA GLN A 33 3.42 -4.24 -17.76
C GLN A 33 4.19 -2.91 -17.70
N PRO A 34 3.93 -2.06 -16.70
CA PRO A 34 4.64 -0.79 -16.56
C PRO A 34 6.10 -1.01 -16.17
N THR A 35 6.95 -0.05 -16.55
CA THR A 35 8.30 0.04 -15.99
C THR A 35 8.26 0.66 -14.60
N ASP A 36 9.25 0.36 -13.77
CA ASP A 36 9.37 0.94 -12.44
C ASP A 36 9.43 2.47 -12.51
N SER A 37 10.09 3.02 -13.53
CA SER A 37 10.11 4.47 -13.81
C SER A 37 8.71 5.03 -14.09
N ALA A 38 7.87 4.31 -14.82
CA ALA A 38 6.49 4.72 -15.09
C ALA A 38 5.65 4.72 -13.80
N ILE A 39 5.83 3.73 -12.93
CA ILE A 39 5.19 3.68 -11.60
C ILE A 39 5.64 4.88 -10.76
N TRP A 40 6.94 5.15 -10.65
CA TRP A 40 7.42 6.31 -9.89
C TRP A 40 6.96 7.65 -10.47
N THR A 41 6.79 7.73 -11.79
CA THR A 41 6.27 8.91 -12.47
C THR A 41 4.77 9.10 -12.21
N SER A 42 3.99 8.02 -12.14
CA SER A 42 2.54 8.09 -11.86
C SER A 42 2.26 8.71 -10.48
N LEU A 43 3.09 8.40 -9.48
CA LEU A 43 3.03 9.02 -8.14
C LEU A 43 3.21 10.54 -8.17
N ARG A 44 3.79 11.10 -9.24
CA ARG A 44 3.97 12.57 -9.40
C ARG A 44 2.87 13.21 -10.23
N SER A 45 1.83 12.46 -10.61
CA SER A 45 0.69 12.96 -11.39
C SER A 45 0.08 14.21 -10.76
N ARG A 46 -0.28 15.20 -11.59
CA ARG A 46 -0.92 16.45 -11.16
C ARG A 46 -2.30 16.23 -10.55
N ASN A 47 -2.94 15.10 -10.86
CA ASN A 47 -4.26 14.73 -10.34
C ASN A 47 -4.21 14.29 -8.86
N LEU A 48 -3.02 14.03 -8.32
CA LEU A 48 -2.84 13.66 -6.92
C LEU A 48 -2.54 14.89 -6.07
N THR A 49 -3.12 14.96 -4.88
CA THR A 49 -2.70 15.97 -3.89
C THR A 49 -1.33 15.63 -3.35
N ARG A 50 -0.59 16.62 -2.82
CA ARG A 50 0.72 16.36 -2.17
C ARG A 50 0.63 15.31 -1.06
N LEU A 51 -0.47 15.32 -0.30
CA LEU A 51 -0.70 14.37 0.78
C LEU A 51 -0.88 12.95 0.23
N SER A 52 -1.70 12.77 -0.81
CA SER A 52 -1.90 11.49 -1.49
C SER A 52 -0.60 10.93 -2.06
N ARG A 53 0.23 11.78 -2.70
CA ARG A 53 1.55 11.36 -3.21
C ARG A 53 2.46 10.85 -2.09
N ASN A 54 2.51 11.58 -0.97
CA ASN A 54 3.32 11.19 0.17
C ASN A 54 2.84 9.85 0.76
N PHE A 55 1.52 9.69 0.87
CA PHE A 55 0.90 8.46 1.35
C PHE A 55 1.27 7.27 0.46
N LEU A 56 1.04 7.35 -0.85
CA LEU A 56 1.36 6.26 -1.78
C LEU A 56 2.86 5.93 -1.81
N TRP A 57 3.73 6.96 -1.81
CA TRP A 57 5.17 6.75 -1.71
C TRP A 57 5.56 5.97 -0.46
N LYS A 58 4.96 6.29 0.70
CA LYS A 58 5.20 5.57 1.95
C LYS A 58 4.66 4.14 1.93
N CYS A 59 3.54 3.90 1.26
CA CYS A 59 2.98 2.56 1.08
C CYS A 59 3.90 1.70 0.20
N LEU A 60 4.38 2.25 -0.92
CA LEU A 60 5.31 1.59 -1.83
C LEU A 60 6.63 1.22 -1.14
N HIS A 61 7.11 2.07 -0.23
CA HIS A 61 8.31 1.79 0.56
C HIS A 61 8.06 0.96 1.83
N ASP A 62 6.81 0.69 2.18
CA ASP A 62 6.42 -0.04 3.40
C ASP A 62 7.04 0.55 4.68
N ILE A 63 6.89 1.87 4.88
CA ILE A 63 7.54 2.59 5.99
C ILE A 63 6.59 3.01 7.12
N TYR A 64 5.34 2.56 7.09
CA TYR A 64 4.42 2.82 8.17
C TYR A 64 4.74 1.92 9.37
N CYS A 65 4.69 2.49 10.58
CA CYS A 65 4.84 1.76 11.83
C CYS A 65 3.56 0.99 12.15
N ILE A 66 3.34 -0.14 11.48
CA ILE A 66 2.18 -1.01 11.66
C ILE A 66 2.63 -2.47 11.79
N GLY A 67 1.78 -3.31 12.39
CA GLY A 67 1.98 -4.75 12.39
C GLY A 67 3.31 -5.20 12.95
N PHE A 68 4.09 -5.85 12.08
CA PHE A 68 5.42 -6.40 12.32
C PHE A 68 6.41 -5.41 12.97
N PHE A 69 6.22 -4.11 12.75
CA PHE A 69 7.02 -3.08 13.42
C PHE A 69 6.92 -3.19 14.95
N TRP A 70 5.74 -3.51 15.49
CA TRP A 70 5.48 -3.59 16.92
C TRP A 70 5.76 -4.97 17.53
N GLU A 71 5.83 -6.03 16.71
CA GLU A 71 6.03 -7.41 17.19
C GLU A 71 7.33 -7.62 17.99
N HIS A 72 8.35 -6.79 17.73
CA HIS A 72 9.65 -6.88 18.38
C HIS A 72 9.77 -5.97 19.62
N MET A 73 8.72 -5.22 19.96
CA MET A 73 8.72 -4.28 21.08
C MET A 73 7.99 -4.87 22.29
N LEU A 74 8.74 -5.10 23.36
CA LEU A 74 8.22 -5.65 24.61
C LEU A 74 7.07 -4.80 25.17
N ASN A 75 5.94 -5.46 25.47
CA ASN A 75 4.70 -4.88 26.00
C ASN A 75 3.90 -3.99 25.03
N LEU A 76 4.26 -3.97 23.74
CA LEU A 76 3.56 -3.22 22.69
C LEU A 76 3.10 -4.13 21.54
N GLU A 77 3.21 -5.44 21.69
CA GLU A 77 2.92 -6.44 20.64
C GLU A 77 1.45 -6.39 20.22
N ASN A 78 0.56 -5.99 21.13
CA ASN A 78 -0.86 -5.79 20.87
C ASN A 78 -1.13 -4.65 19.86
N LEU A 79 -0.21 -3.70 19.68
CA LEU A 79 -0.30 -2.64 18.67
C LEU A 79 0.00 -3.15 17.25
N GLY A 80 0.59 -4.35 17.14
CA GLY A 80 0.83 -5.02 15.86
C GLY A 80 -0.38 -5.79 15.32
N GLN A 81 -1.49 -5.85 16.07
CA GLN A 81 -2.67 -6.61 15.67
C GLN A 81 -3.86 -5.71 15.40
N CYS A 82 -4.62 -6.04 14.35
CA CYS A 82 -5.88 -5.37 14.09
C CYS A 82 -6.83 -5.58 15.28
N PRO A 83 -7.37 -4.50 15.90
CA PRO A 83 -8.24 -4.64 17.07
C PRO A 83 -9.55 -5.35 16.75
N THR A 84 -10.00 -5.28 15.50
CA THR A 84 -11.24 -5.91 15.01
C THR A 84 -11.01 -7.36 14.58
N CYS A 85 -10.00 -7.61 13.74
CA CYS A 85 -9.81 -8.90 13.09
C CYS A 85 -8.90 -9.86 13.87
N LYS A 86 -8.11 -9.36 14.84
CA LYS A 86 -7.15 -10.14 15.64
C LYS A 86 -6.07 -10.85 14.80
N VAL A 87 -5.71 -10.27 13.65
CA VAL A 87 -4.59 -10.72 12.79
C VAL A 87 -3.49 -9.66 12.76
N PRO A 88 -2.24 -10.01 12.39
CA PRO A 88 -1.19 -9.03 12.17
C PRO A 88 -1.63 -7.94 11.20
N GLU A 89 -1.41 -6.68 11.56
CA GLU A 89 -1.93 -5.55 10.79
C GLU A 89 -0.95 -5.13 9.69
N SER A 90 -1.40 -5.17 8.44
CA SER A 90 -0.67 -4.64 7.28
C SER A 90 -1.50 -3.56 6.57
N LEU A 91 -0.87 -2.78 5.69
CA LEU A 91 -1.62 -1.83 4.86
C LEU A 91 -2.59 -2.56 3.92
N GLU A 92 -2.19 -3.71 3.40
CA GLU A 92 -3.06 -4.59 2.60
C GLU A 92 -4.27 -5.03 3.43
N HIS A 93 -4.06 -5.46 4.67
CA HIS A 93 -5.16 -5.81 5.58
C HIS A 93 -6.09 -4.61 5.80
N ILE A 94 -5.55 -3.46 6.22
CA ILE A 94 -6.33 -2.24 6.50
C ILE A 94 -7.16 -1.82 5.30
N MET A 95 -6.59 -1.88 4.09
CA MET A 95 -7.25 -1.40 2.89
C MET A 95 -8.18 -2.44 2.26
N LEU A 96 -7.86 -3.73 2.24
CA LEU A 96 -8.57 -4.72 1.42
C LEU A 96 -9.29 -5.81 2.22
N GLU A 97 -8.84 -6.13 3.42
CA GLU A 97 -9.31 -7.34 4.12
C GLU A 97 -10.00 -7.04 5.46
N CYS A 98 -9.76 -5.88 6.05
CA CYS A 98 -10.21 -5.55 7.39
C CYS A 98 -11.73 -5.48 7.48
N ASN A 99 -12.30 -6.13 8.51
CA ASN A 99 -13.73 -6.15 8.81
C ASN A 99 -14.23 -4.89 9.55
N ALA A 100 -13.38 -3.86 9.69
CA ALA A 100 -13.81 -2.61 10.29
C ALA A 100 -14.83 -1.90 9.36
N ALA A 101 -15.92 -1.39 9.94
CA ALA A 101 -17.05 -0.82 9.18
C ALA A 101 -16.63 0.28 8.18
N GLY A 102 -15.60 1.08 8.51
CA GLY A 102 -15.13 2.16 7.66
C GLY A 102 -14.54 1.70 6.32
N GLN A 103 -13.85 0.56 6.29
CA GLN A 103 -13.23 0.04 5.06
C GLN A 103 -14.31 -0.30 4.03
N HIS A 104 -15.34 -1.03 4.46
CA HIS A 104 -16.43 -1.43 3.59
C HIS A 104 -17.17 -0.23 3.00
N GLN A 105 -17.46 0.78 3.83
CA GLN A 105 -18.15 1.99 3.39
C GLN A 105 -17.35 2.76 2.34
N ILE A 106 -16.03 2.89 2.51
CA ILE A 106 -15.16 3.57 1.54
C ILE A 106 -15.15 2.82 0.20
N TRP A 107 -15.08 1.49 0.21
CA TRP A 107 -15.11 0.73 -1.04
C TRP A 107 -16.46 0.77 -1.75
N GLN A 108 -17.56 0.72 -1.02
CA GLN A 108 -18.90 0.92 -1.59
C GLN A 108 -19.02 2.28 -2.30
N LEU A 109 -18.55 3.36 -1.66
CA LEU A 109 -18.57 4.70 -2.26
C LEU A 109 -17.66 4.79 -3.48
N THR A 110 -16.47 4.18 -3.41
CA THR A 110 -15.49 4.18 -4.50
C THR A 110 -16.02 3.41 -5.70
N GLU A 111 -16.61 2.24 -5.50
CA GLU A 111 -17.23 1.44 -6.56
C GLU A 111 -18.38 2.20 -7.23
N ARG A 112 -19.25 2.83 -6.43
CA ARG A 112 -20.34 3.66 -6.95
C ARG A 112 -19.83 4.78 -7.85
N PHE A 113 -18.76 5.46 -7.42
CA PHE A 113 -18.14 6.52 -8.21
C PHE A 113 -17.50 5.98 -9.49
N TRP A 114 -16.78 4.86 -9.41
CA TRP A 114 -16.13 4.20 -10.56
C TRP A 114 -17.14 3.82 -11.64
N ARG A 115 -18.29 3.28 -11.23
CA ARG A 115 -19.38 2.86 -12.12
C ARG A 115 -20.04 4.00 -12.89
N LEU A 116 -19.81 5.26 -12.50
CA LEU A 116 -20.24 6.42 -13.28
C LEU A 116 -19.49 6.54 -14.62
N ARG A 117 -18.25 6.02 -14.69
CA ARG A 117 -17.39 6.15 -15.87
C ARG A 117 -17.01 4.81 -16.52
N TYR A 118 -16.95 3.74 -15.73
CA TYR A 118 -16.46 2.43 -16.16
C TYR A 118 -17.47 1.33 -15.80
N PRO A 119 -17.81 0.42 -16.73
CA PRO A 119 -18.89 -0.54 -16.51
C PRO A 119 -18.52 -1.68 -15.53
N SER A 120 -17.25 -2.05 -15.46
CA SER A 120 -16.75 -3.13 -14.61
C SER A 120 -15.95 -2.60 -13.42
N TRP A 121 -16.16 -3.22 -12.27
CA TRP A 121 -15.34 -3.03 -11.08
C TRP A 121 -14.25 -4.10 -11.06
N PRO A 122 -12.96 -3.73 -11.01
CA PRO A 122 -11.89 -4.72 -11.00
C PRO A 122 -11.85 -5.47 -9.67
N LYS A 123 -11.37 -6.73 -9.71
CA LYS A 123 -11.00 -7.43 -8.49
C LYS A 123 -9.76 -6.74 -7.90
N LEU A 124 -9.95 -6.09 -6.75
CA LEU A 124 -8.87 -5.37 -6.10
C LEU A 124 -7.82 -6.34 -5.52
N ASN A 125 -6.57 -5.92 -5.56
CA ASN A 125 -5.44 -6.53 -4.88
C ASN A 125 -4.45 -5.42 -4.51
N TRP A 126 -3.45 -5.73 -3.69
CA TRP A 126 -2.52 -4.74 -3.20
C TRP A 126 -1.76 -4.01 -4.32
N GLY A 127 -1.37 -4.73 -5.38
CA GLY A 127 -0.66 -4.13 -6.51
C GLY A 127 -1.49 -3.18 -7.36
N LEU A 128 -2.81 -3.34 -7.45
CA LEU A 128 -3.70 -2.39 -8.13
C LEU A 128 -3.96 -1.11 -7.32
N LEU A 129 -3.79 -1.17 -6.00
CA LEU A 129 -3.97 -0.01 -5.12
C LEU A 129 -2.76 0.93 -5.10
N LEU A 130 -1.57 0.38 -5.35
CA LEU A 130 -0.28 1.10 -5.33
C LEU A 130 0.09 1.72 -6.68
#